data_AF-A0A968W8E8-F1
#
_entry.id   AF-A0A968W8E8-F1
#
_cell.length_a   1.000
_cell.length_b   1.000
_cell.length_c   1.000
_cell.angle_alpha   90.00
_cell.angle_beta   90.00
_cell.angle_gamma   90.00
#
_symmetry.space_group_name_H-M   'P 1'
#
loop_
_entity.id
_entity.type
_entity.pdbx_description
1 polymer ?
#
loop_
_entity_poly.entity_id
_entity_poly.type
_entity_poly.pdbx_seq_one_letter_code
_entity_poly.pdbx_strand_id
1 'polypeptide(L)'
;METIKLDAGKFFNDSTIVIYHKKSDIFYCPDGIASAYIAKRFLKPDVMFAGTYYNDKEILEQIGKNNHIYMVDYSMKQKALDTLLENNFVYVIDHHKTSINDLSIVKSPLLSKYFDINHSGAYLTWEYFSKDPVPALIKYIEDGDLYSFNLPEAKLVCAGLYTLMHYSYHVIKCSTTSNVL
;
A
#
# COMPACT_ATOMS: atom_id res chain seq x y z
N MET A 1 3.87 -6.25 12.27
CA MET A 1 4.37 -5.87 10.93
C MET A 1 5.48 -4.89 11.19
N GLU A 2 6.72 -5.20 10.82
CA GLU A 2 7.79 -4.20 10.89
C GLU A 2 7.52 -3.17 9.80
N THR A 3 6.85 -2.09 10.18
CA THR A 3 6.81 -0.88 9.37
C THR A 3 8.26 -0.43 9.20
N ILE A 4 8.65 0.06 8.03
CA ILE A 4 9.86 0.87 7.93
C ILE A 4 9.64 2.03 8.89
N LYS A 5 10.21 1.95 10.10
CA LYS A 5 10.55 3.14 10.84
C LYS A 5 11.61 3.79 9.97
N LEU A 6 11.28 4.98 9.50
CA LEU A 6 12.15 5.83 8.70
C LEU A 6 13.32 6.18 9.63
N ASP A 7 14.27 5.26 9.75
CA ASP A 7 15.47 5.40 10.55
C ASP A 7 16.47 6.12 9.64
N ALA A 8 16.69 7.39 9.92
CA ALA A 8 17.60 8.23 9.16
C ALA A 8 18.96 7.52 8.99
N GLY A 9 19.35 7.29 7.74
CA GLY A 9 20.64 6.68 7.38
C GLY A 9 20.62 5.22 6.92
N LYS A 10 19.45 4.55 6.87
CA LYS A 10 19.34 3.20 6.30
C LYS A 10 18.89 3.26 4.84
N PHE A 11 19.69 2.69 3.94
CA PHE A 11 19.35 2.49 2.52
C PHE A 11 18.94 1.04 2.28
N PHE A 12 17.82 0.84 1.58
CA PHE A 12 17.33 -0.49 1.21
C PHE A 12 17.81 -0.86 -0.19
N ASN A 13 18.62 -1.92 -0.27
CA ASN A 13 19.07 -2.53 -1.52
C ASN A 13 18.66 -4.01 -1.52
N ASP A 14 18.51 -4.61 -2.70
CA ASP A 14 18.21 -6.03 -2.87
C ASP A 14 16.99 -6.50 -2.03
N SER A 15 16.00 -5.59 -1.87
CA SER A 15 14.87 -5.76 -0.95
C SER A 15 13.53 -5.82 -1.68
N THR A 16 12.52 -6.41 -1.03
CA THR A 16 11.11 -6.29 -1.45
C THR A 16 10.39 -5.26 -0.58
N ILE A 17 9.87 -4.21 -1.22
CA ILE A 17 9.28 -3.05 -0.55
C ILE A 17 7.83 -2.90 -1.02
N VAL A 18 6.91 -2.76 -0.07
CA VAL A 18 5.51 -2.44 -0.33
C VAL A 18 5.24 -1.01 0.13
N ILE A 19 4.88 -0.15 -0.82
CA ILE A 19 4.45 1.22 -0.59
C ILE A 19 2.93 1.27 -0.69
N TYR A 20 2.25 1.82 0.30
CA TYR A 20 0.78 1.82 0.33
C TYR A 20 0.20 3.14 0.82
N HIS A 21 -1.05 3.42 0.43
CA HIS A 21 -1.73 4.65 0.81
C HIS A 21 -2.17 4.68 2.29
N LYS A 22 -1.96 5.85 2.91
CA LYS A 22 -2.49 6.26 4.20
C LYS A 22 -3.26 7.56 4.03
N LYS A 23 -4.19 7.83 4.95
CA LYS A 23 -4.87 9.14 5.02
C LYS A 23 -4.05 10.20 5.77
N SER A 24 -3.25 9.79 6.75
CA SER A 24 -2.28 10.63 7.46
C SER A 24 -1.28 9.77 8.26
N ASP A 25 -0.40 10.40 9.03
CA ASP A 25 0.52 9.71 9.96
C ASP A 25 -0.18 8.80 10.97
N ILE A 26 -1.41 9.16 11.37
CA ILE A 26 -2.17 8.46 12.41
C ILE A 26 -3.45 7.79 11.86
N PHE A 27 -3.84 8.08 10.61
CA PHE A 27 -5.03 7.55 9.98
C PHE A 27 -4.69 6.69 8.76
N TYR A 28 -5.10 5.43 8.81
CA TYR A 28 -4.89 4.47 7.73
C TYR A 28 -6.09 4.47 6.77
N CYS A 29 -5.82 4.32 5.48
CA CYS A 29 -6.85 3.97 4.51
C CYS A 29 -7.12 2.46 4.63
N PRO A 30 -8.38 2.01 4.84
CA PRO A 30 -8.71 0.59 4.82
C PRO A 30 -8.30 -0.10 3.53
N ASP A 31 -8.41 0.58 2.40
CA ASP A 31 -8.04 0.05 1.10
C ASP A 31 -6.51 -0.15 1.01
N GLY A 32 -5.73 0.89 1.26
CA GLY A 32 -4.27 0.80 1.24
C GLY A 32 -3.67 -0.18 2.25
N ILE A 33 -4.17 -0.23 3.49
CA ILE A 33 -3.61 -1.18 4.48
C ILE A 33 -4.00 -2.63 4.17
N ALA A 34 -5.22 -2.88 3.66
CA ALA A 34 -5.62 -4.20 3.22
C ALA A 34 -4.80 -4.64 2.00
N SER A 35 -4.57 -3.73 1.05
CA SER A 35 -3.67 -3.96 -0.08
C SER A 35 -2.27 -4.37 0.38
N ALA A 36 -1.68 -3.63 1.33
CA ALA A 36 -0.38 -3.96 1.88
C ALA A 36 -0.35 -5.33 2.57
N TYR A 37 -1.41 -5.67 3.32
CA TYR A 37 -1.53 -6.98 3.96
C TYR A 37 -1.66 -8.12 2.95
N ILE A 38 -2.44 -7.92 1.88
CA ILE A 38 -2.55 -8.89 0.78
C ILE A 38 -1.19 -9.09 0.12
N ALA A 39 -0.50 -8.02 -0.26
CA ALA A 39 0.83 -8.12 -0.85
C ALA A 39 1.79 -8.90 0.05
N LYS A 40 1.81 -8.61 1.36
CA LYS A 40 2.60 -9.37 2.35
C LYS A 40 2.33 -10.87 2.31
N ARG A 41 1.08 -11.28 2.15
CA ARG A 41 0.69 -12.70 2.18
C ARG A 41 1.31 -13.48 1.02
N PHE A 42 1.46 -12.85 -0.14
CA PHE A 42 1.94 -13.50 -1.36
C PHE A 42 3.44 -13.30 -1.58
N LEU A 43 4.02 -12.22 -1.06
CA LEU A 43 5.45 -11.92 -1.13
C LEU A 43 6.20 -12.61 0.02
N LYS A 44 7.37 -13.23 -0.26
CA LYS A 44 8.19 -13.97 0.72
C LYS A 44 9.68 -13.65 0.56
N PRO A 45 10.52 -13.93 1.57
CA PRO A 45 10.18 -14.09 2.99
C PRO A 45 10.24 -12.77 3.78
N ASP A 46 10.89 -11.73 3.27
CA ASP A 46 11.07 -10.45 3.97
C ASP A 46 10.56 -9.29 3.14
N VAL A 47 9.49 -8.65 3.64
CA VAL A 47 8.83 -7.52 2.98
C VAL A 47 8.85 -6.33 3.90
N MET A 48 9.30 -5.20 3.36
CA MET A 48 9.36 -3.92 4.06
C MET A 48 8.14 -3.08 3.71
N PHE A 49 7.59 -2.33 4.67
CA PHE A 49 6.36 -1.55 4.47
C PHE A 49 6.59 -0.04 4.65
N ALA A 50 6.28 0.74 3.62
CA ALA A 50 6.25 2.20 3.66
C ALA A 50 4.82 2.71 3.39
N GLY A 51 4.15 3.22 4.43
CA GLY A 51 2.83 3.83 4.22
C GLY A 51 2.93 5.34 4.09
N THR A 52 2.31 5.93 3.07
CA THR A 52 2.42 7.35 2.71
C THR A 52 1.06 8.00 2.40
N TYR A 53 0.97 9.30 2.64
CA TYR A 53 -0.14 10.17 2.26
C TYR A 53 0.33 11.24 1.26
N TYR A 54 1.13 10.84 0.26
CA TYR A 54 1.76 11.71 -0.78
C TYR A 54 3.06 12.43 -0.36
N ASN A 55 3.79 11.91 0.64
CA ASN A 55 5.16 12.38 0.94
C ASN A 55 6.22 11.45 0.32
N ASP A 56 6.32 11.50 -1.01
CA ASP A 56 7.18 10.60 -1.79
C ASP A 56 8.68 10.79 -1.44
N LYS A 57 9.08 12.02 -1.08
CA LYS A 57 10.48 12.41 -0.90
C LYS A 57 11.21 11.57 0.15
N GLU A 58 10.61 11.43 1.33
CA GLU A 58 11.24 10.72 2.44
C GLU A 58 11.44 9.22 2.15
N ILE A 59 10.51 8.63 1.39
CA ILE A 59 10.61 7.24 0.94
C ILE A 59 11.73 7.11 -0.10
N LEU A 60 11.77 7.99 -1.09
CA LEU A 60 12.80 7.97 -2.14
C LEU A 60 14.21 8.09 -1.57
N GLU A 61 14.40 8.91 -0.54
CA GLU A 61 15.71 9.10 0.12
C GLU A 61 16.24 7.83 0.82
N GLN A 62 15.39 6.81 1.02
CA GLN A 62 15.76 5.55 1.67
C GLN A 62 15.81 4.36 0.71
N ILE A 63 15.36 4.53 -0.54
CA ILE A 63 15.36 3.46 -1.53
C ILE A 63 16.66 3.50 -2.33
N GLY A 64 17.42 2.41 -2.24
CA GLY A 64 18.61 2.17 -3.04
C GLY A 64 18.30 1.48 -4.36
N LYS A 65 19.05 0.43 -4.69
CA LYS A 65 19.05 -0.25 -5.98
C LYS A 65 18.63 -1.72 -5.86
N ASN A 66 18.30 -2.32 -7.00
CA ASN A 66 17.95 -3.74 -7.16
C ASN A 66 16.74 -4.17 -6.32
N ASN A 67 15.84 -3.24 -5.99
CA ASN A 67 14.65 -3.55 -5.22
C ASN A 67 13.49 -3.99 -6.11
N HIS A 68 12.59 -4.78 -5.54
CA HIS A 68 11.24 -5.00 -6.06
C HIS A 68 10.26 -4.13 -5.25
N ILE A 69 9.71 -3.10 -5.88
CA ILE A 69 8.89 -2.08 -5.24
C ILE A 69 7.44 -2.24 -5.70
N TYR A 70 6.56 -2.62 -4.80
CA TYR A 70 5.12 -2.75 -5.04
C TYR A 70 4.40 -1.54 -4.46
N MET A 71 3.88 -0.68 -5.33
CA MET A 71 2.99 0.42 -4.95
C MET A 71 1.54 -0.08 -5.05
N VAL A 72 0.83 -0.12 -3.93
CA VAL A 72 -0.53 -0.68 -3.83
C VAL A 72 -1.51 0.34 -3.25
N ASP A 73 -2.65 0.53 -3.92
CA ASP A 73 -3.59 1.65 -3.66
C ASP A 73 -2.92 3.04 -3.74
N TYR A 74 -1.81 3.13 -4.48
CA TYR A 74 -0.98 4.32 -4.50
C TYR A 74 -0.08 4.29 -5.73
N SER A 75 0.20 5.48 -6.25
CA SER A 75 1.19 5.69 -7.31
C SER A 75 1.99 6.95 -7.03
N MET A 76 3.32 6.85 -7.11
CA MET A 76 4.19 8.02 -7.18
C MET A 76 3.96 8.79 -8.49
N LYS A 77 4.20 10.10 -8.45
CA LYS A 77 4.19 10.93 -9.66
C LYS A 77 5.34 10.53 -10.59
N GLN A 78 5.16 10.78 -11.89
CA GLN A 78 6.09 10.36 -12.95
C GLN A 78 7.56 10.63 -12.60
N LYS A 79 7.91 11.84 -12.15
CA LYS A 79 9.30 12.19 -11.81
C LYS A 79 9.90 11.29 -10.71
N ALA A 80 9.13 11.00 -9.67
CA ALA A 80 9.57 10.12 -8.58
C ALA A 80 9.66 8.66 -9.05
N LEU A 81 8.70 8.23 -9.86
CA LEU A 81 8.70 6.91 -10.47
C LEU A 81 9.91 6.70 -11.39
N ASP A 82 10.24 7.69 -12.23
CA ASP A 82 11.39 7.65 -13.13
C ASP A 82 12.69 7.44 -12.37
N THR A 83 12.88 8.13 -11.22
CA THR A 83 14.03 7.92 -10.33
C THR A 83 14.13 6.48 -9.82
N LEU A 84 13.00 5.89 -9.41
CA LEU A 84 13.00 4.50 -8.94
C LEU A 84 13.36 3.52 -10.08
N LEU A 85 12.83 3.76 -11.27
CA LEU A 85 13.02 2.91 -12.45
C LEU A 85 14.44 2.93 -13.00
N GLU A 86 15.33 3.82 -12.55
CA GLU A 86 16.74 3.79 -12.96
C GLU A 86 17.43 2.49 -12.53
N ASN A 87 17.06 1.91 -11.38
CA ASN A 87 17.77 0.77 -10.80
C ASN A 87 16.85 -0.24 -10.08
N ASN A 88 15.53 -0.10 -10.16
CA ASN A 88 14.58 -0.95 -9.42
C ASN A 88 13.44 -1.44 -10.32
N PHE A 89 12.89 -2.59 -9.97
CA PHE A 89 11.64 -3.09 -10.56
C PHE A 89 10.46 -2.50 -9.79
N VAL A 90 9.54 -1.86 -10.49
CA VAL A 90 8.37 -1.21 -9.89
C VAL A 90 7.09 -1.85 -10.41
N TYR A 91 6.20 -2.18 -9.50
CA TYR A 91 4.87 -2.73 -9.75
C TYR A 91 3.85 -1.77 -9.18
N VAL A 92 3.01 -1.19 -10.03
CA VAL A 92 1.95 -0.28 -9.62
C VAL A 92 0.61 -0.99 -9.75
N ILE A 93 -0.10 -1.10 -8.63
CA ILE A 93 -1.43 -1.69 -8.51
C ILE A 93 -2.34 -0.62 -7.89
N ASP A 94 -3.13 0.05 -8.72
CA ASP A 94 -3.84 1.26 -8.30
C ASP A 94 -5.16 1.42 -9.07
N HIS A 95 -6.04 2.27 -8.57
CA HIS A 95 -7.36 2.56 -9.14
C HIS A 95 -7.61 4.08 -9.30
N HIS A 96 -6.71 4.93 -8.80
CA HIS A 96 -6.84 6.38 -8.89
C HIS A 96 -6.73 6.87 -10.35
N LYS A 97 -7.80 7.49 -10.86
CA LYS A 97 -7.88 8.03 -12.24
C LYS A 97 -6.70 8.93 -12.62
N THR A 98 -6.26 9.79 -11.69
CA THR A 98 -5.12 10.68 -11.90
C THR A 98 -3.84 9.90 -12.15
N SER A 99 -3.57 8.86 -11.37
CA SER A 99 -2.40 7.98 -11.53
C SER A 99 -2.41 7.28 -12.88
N ILE A 100 -3.57 6.76 -13.31
CA ILE A 100 -3.71 6.06 -14.59
C ILE A 100 -3.36 6.99 -15.76
N ASN A 101 -3.87 8.22 -15.73
CA ASN A 101 -3.58 9.20 -16.77
C ASN A 101 -2.09 9.56 -16.80
N ASP A 102 -1.52 9.91 -15.64
CA ASP A 102 -0.12 10.30 -15.50
C ASP A 102 0.84 9.18 -15.94
N LEU A 103 0.51 7.93 -15.61
CA LEU A 103 1.40 6.78 -15.82
C LEU A 103 1.12 6.02 -17.12
N SER A 104 0.06 6.34 -17.85
CA SER A 104 -0.28 5.71 -19.13
C SER A 104 0.88 5.83 -20.14
N ILE A 105 1.54 6.98 -20.18
CA ILE A 105 2.62 7.32 -21.12
C ILE A 105 3.98 6.75 -20.71
N VAL A 106 4.17 6.37 -19.45
CA VAL A 106 5.46 5.88 -18.95
C VAL A 106 5.69 4.47 -19.47
N LYS A 107 6.81 4.28 -20.18
CA LYS A 107 7.24 3.00 -20.76
C LYS A 107 8.61 2.64 -20.23
N SER A 108 8.70 1.54 -19.48
CA SER A 108 9.96 0.98 -19.00
C SER A 108 9.81 -0.54 -18.89
N PRO A 109 10.84 -1.33 -19.24
CA PRO A 109 10.84 -2.78 -19.00
C PRO A 109 10.87 -3.13 -17.51
N LEU A 110 11.22 -2.16 -16.65
CA LEU A 110 11.27 -2.30 -15.20
C LEU A 110 9.96 -1.89 -14.52
N LEU A 111 8.92 -1.53 -15.30
CA LEU A 111 7.62 -1.08 -14.81
C LEU A 111 6.50 -2.03 -15.19
N SER A 112 5.80 -2.57 -14.20
CA SER A 112 4.51 -3.25 -14.34
C SER A 112 3.39 -2.35 -13.85
N LYS A 113 2.30 -2.25 -14.62
CA LYS A 113 1.12 -1.43 -14.30
C LYS A 113 -0.13 -2.29 -14.31
N TYR A 114 -0.90 -2.30 -13.23
CA TYR A 114 -2.17 -3.00 -13.09
C TYR A 114 -3.21 -2.01 -12.56
N PHE A 115 -4.11 -1.56 -13.42
CA PHE A 115 -5.08 -0.53 -13.09
C PHE A 115 -6.49 -0.91 -13.50
N ASP A 116 -7.46 -0.62 -12.64
CA ASP A 116 -8.88 -0.60 -12.97
C ASP A 116 -9.60 0.41 -12.07
N ILE A 117 -10.39 1.30 -12.64
CA ILE A 117 -11.13 2.32 -11.88
C ILE A 117 -12.42 1.77 -11.26
N ASN A 118 -12.84 0.57 -11.65
CA ASN A 118 -14.09 -0.04 -11.20
C ASN A 118 -13.89 -0.93 -9.97
N HIS A 119 -12.65 -1.02 -9.48
CA HIS A 119 -12.26 -1.84 -8.36
C HIS A 119 -11.42 -1.03 -7.37
N SER A 120 -11.46 -1.42 -6.11
CA SER A 120 -10.59 -0.85 -5.07
C SER A 120 -9.14 -1.38 -5.19
N GLY A 121 -8.18 -0.68 -4.61
CA GLY A 121 -6.78 -1.12 -4.56
C GLY A 121 -6.62 -2.49 -3.89
N ALA A 122 -7.38 -2.80 -2.85
CA ALA A 122 -7.32 -4.08 -2.14
C ALA A 122 -7.88 -5.21 -3.00
N TYR A 123 -8.96 -4.94 -3.74
CA TYR A 123 -9.49 -5.88 -4.73
C TYR A 123 -8.44 -6.18 -5.80
N LEU A 124 -7.87 -5.13 -6.41
CA LEU A 124 -6.87 -5.27 -7.47
C LEU A 124 -5.62 -6.00 -6.99
N THR A 125 -5.18 -5.71 -5.77
CA THR A 125 -4.02 -6.39 -5.18
C THR A 125 -4.31 -7.88 -4.98
N TRP A 126 -5.52 -8.26 -4.58
CA TRP A 126 -5.90 -9.67 -4.50
C TRP A 126 -5.88 -10.34 -5.87
N GLU A 127 -6.54 -9.73 -6.87
CA GLU A 127 -6.63 -10.28 -8.22
C GLU A 127 -5.27 -10.40 -8.92
N TYR A 128 -4.37 -9.46 -8.62
CA TYR A 128 -3.00 -9.48 -9.12
C TYR A 128 -2.24 -10.73 -8.65
N PHE A 129 -2.34 -11.07 -7.37
CA PHE A 129 -1.59 -12.19 -6.78
C PHE A 129 -2.32 -13.53 -6.78
N SER A 130 -3.66 -13.54 -6.89
CA SER A 130 -4.47 -14.73 -6.68
C SER A 130 -5.50 -14.93 -7.79
N LYS A 131 -5.83 -16.20 -8.05
CA LYS A 131 -6.98 -16.61 -8.88
C LYS A 131 -8.15 -17.12 -8.03
N ASP A 132 -7.99 -17.15 -6.71
CA ASP A 132 -9.05 -17.55 -5.79
C ASP A 132 -10.13 -16.46 -5.69
N PRO A 133 -11.36 -16.83 -5.29
CA PRO A 133 -12.42 -15.85 -5.05
C PRO A 133 -12.01 -14.76 -4.07
N VAL A 134 -12.34 -13.51 -4.39
CA VAL A 134 -12.06 -12.34 -3.54
C VAL A 134 -12.73 -12.52 -2.16
N PRO A 135 -11.99 -12.41 -1.04
CA PRO A 135 -12.54 -12.59 0.29
C PRO A 135 -13.63 -11.57 0.61
N ALA A 136 -14.62 -11.97 1.41
CA ALA A 136 -15.76 -11.12 1.76
C ALA A 136 -15.33 -9.76 2.35
N LEU A 137 -14.32 -9.74 3.23
CA LEU A 137 -13.82 -8.50 3.81
C LEU A 137 -13.30 -7.51 2.74
N ILE A 138 -12.63 -8.01 1.69
CA ILE A 138 -12.12 -7.16 0.61
C ILE A 138 -13.27 -6.58 -0.21
N LYS A 139 -14.35 -7.35 -0.42
CA LYS A 139 -15.57 -6.85 -1.07
C LYS A 139 -16.25 -5.74 -0.25
N TYR A 140 -16.25 -5.83 1.08
CA TYR A 140 -16.75 -4.77 1.95
C TYR A 140 -15.88 -3.51 1.91
N ILE A 141 -14.56 -3.67 1.82
CA ILE A 141 -13.63 -2.55 1.64
C ILE A 141 -13.90 -1.86 0.31
N GLU A 142 -14.02 -2.63 -0.77
CA GLU A 142 -14.36 -2.13 -2.11
C GLU A 142 -15.68 -1.37 -2.15
N ASP A 143 -16.72 -1.94 -1.55
CA ASP A 143 -18.06 -1.34 -1.54
C ASP A 143 -18.09 0.01 -0.82
N GLY A 144 -17.25 0.17 0.22
CA GLY A 144 -17.03 1.43 0.92
C GLY A 144 -16.14 2.42 0.17
N ASP A 145 -15.07 1.93 -0.44
CA ASP A 145 -14.10 2.73 -1.18
C ASP A 145 -14.70 3.35 -2.45
N LEU A 146 -15.46 2.55 -3.20
CA LEU A 146 -16.25 3.01 -4.35
C LEU A 146 -17.53 3.75 -3.96
N TYR A 147 -17.80 3.91 -2.65
CA TYR A 147 -18.98 4.58 -2.10
C TYR A 147 -20.32 4.00 -2.60
N SER A 148 -20.35 2.70 -2.88
CA SER A 148 -21.50 2.00 -3.48
C SER A 148 -22.51 1.53 -2.43
N PHE A 149 -22.01 0.97 -1.31
CA PHE A 149 -22.82 0.47 -0.19
C PHE A 149 -23.94 -0.51 -0.57
N ASN A 150 -23.68 -1.40 -1.51
CA ASN A 150 -24.61 -2.41 -1.99
C ASN A 150 -24.67 -3.66 -1.09
N LEU A 151 -23.65 -3.90 -0.27
CA LEU A 151 -23.61 -5.09 0.60
C LEU A 151 -24.44 -4.91 1.87
N PRO A 152 -24.95 -6.01 2.48
CA PRO A 152 -25.68 -5.95 3.74
C PRO A 152 -24.85 -5.25 4.81
N GLU A 153 -25.44 -4.23 5.43
CA GLU A 153 -24.81 -3.45 6.51
C GLU A 153 -23.47 -2.79 6.14
N ALA A 154 -23.19 -2.59 4.84
CA ALA A 154 -21.89 -2.08 4.36
C ALA A 154 -21.43 -0.82 5.09
N LYS A 155 -22.32 0.12 5.36
CA LYS A 155 -22.00 1.35 6.11
C LYS A 155 -21.54 1.09 7.54
N LEU A 156 -22.16 0.13 8.23
CA LEU A 156 -21.77 -0.25 9.60
C LEU A 156 -20.43 -0.96 9.61
N VAL A 157 -20.22 -1.90 8.67
CA VAL A 157 -18.93 -2.58 8.51
C VAL A 157 -17.83 -1.57 8.18
N CYS A 158 -18.05 -0.66 7.24
CA CYS A 158 -17.10 0.39 6.88
C CYS A 158 -16.81 1.30 8.08
N ALA A 159 -17.83 1.76 8.80
CA ALA A 159 -17.63 2.55 10.01
C ALA A 159 -16.75 1.81 11.03
N GLY A 160 -17.03 0.52 11.26
CA GLY A 160 -16.21 -0.34 12.12
C GLY A 160 -14.76 -0.46 11.64
N LEU A 161 -14.52 -0.66 10.34
CA LEU A 161 -13.17 -0.75 9.77
C LEU A 161 -12.39 0.55 10.00
N TYR A 162 -13.00 1.70 9.66
CA TYR A 162 -12.39 3.00 9.89
C TYR A 162 -12.10 3.24 11.38
N THR A 163 -13.03 2.91 12.28
CA THR A 163 -12.80 3.04 13.73
C THR A 163 -11.67 2.13 14.23
N LEU A 164 -11.71 0.83 13.92
CA LEU A 164 -10.73 -0.14 14.44
C LEU A 164 -9.31 0.14 13.93
N MET A 165 -9.18 0.58 12.69
CA MET A 165 -7.88 0.94 12.09
C MET A 165 -7.28 2.20 12.71
N HIS A 166 -8.09 3.06 13.34
CA HIS A 166 -7.59 4.18 14.13
C HIS A 166 -7.12 3.74 15.52
N TYR A 167 -7.86 2.83 16.19
CA TYR A 167 -7.54 2.38 17.55
C TYR A 167 -6.33 1.45 17.63
N SER A 168 -6.09 0.63 16.61
CA SER A 168 -5.09 -0.44 16.64
C SER A 168 -3.62 0.07 16.74
N TYR A 169 -3.36 1.36 16.53
CA TYR A 169 -2.01 1.93 16.66
C TYR A 169 -1.75 2.63 18.02
N HIS A 170 -2.80 3.06 18.73
CA HIS A 170 -2.65 3.65 20.07
C HIS A 170 -2.26 2.62 21.13
N VAL A 171 -2.65 1.36 20.95
CA VAL A 171 -2.29 0.25 21.86
C VAL A 171 -0.85 -0.23 21.63
N ILE A 172 -0.30 -0.08 20.41
CA ILE A 172 1.08 -0.48 20.09
C ILE A 172 2.11 0.53 20.63
N LYS A 173 1.75 1.81 20.79
CA LYS A 173 2.64 2.82 21.42
C LYS A 173 2.78 2.68 22.94
N CYS A 174 1.95 1.88 23.61
CA CYS A 174 1.93 1.78 25.08
C CYS A 174 2.69 0.56 25.66
N SER A 175 3.42 -0.21 24.84
CA SER A 175 4.15 -1.40 25.34
C SER A 175 5.67 -1.35 25.17
N THR A 176 6.25 -0.18 24.88
CA THR A 176 7.70 0.03 25.01
C THR A 176 8.01 1.00 26.14
N THR A 177 7.68 0.61 27.37
CA THR A 177 8.48 1.01 28.53
C THR A 177 9.10 -0.24 29.13
N SER A 178 10.41 -0.31 28.90
CA SER A 178 11.41 -1.11 29.59
C SER A 178 11.05 -1.44 31.05
N ASN A 179 11.15 -2.71 31.42
CA ASN A 179 11.68 -3.09 32.72
C ASN A 179 12.58 -4.31 32.52
N VAL A 180 13.86 -4.02 32.31
CA VAL A 180 14.95 -4.89 32.71
C VAL A 180 15.25 -4.53 34.16
N LEU A 181 14.97 -5.45 35.07
CA LEU A 181 15.76 -5.71 36.27
C LEU A 181 15.97 -7.22 36.34
#